data_AF-A0A7S6S3X1-F1
#
_entry.id   AF-A0A7S6S3X1-F1
#
_cell.length_a   1.000
_cell.length_b   1.000
_cell.length_c   1.000
_cell.angle_alpha   90.00
_cell.angle_beta   90.00
_cell.angle_gamma   90.00
#
_symmetry.space_group_name_H-M   'P 1'
#
loop_
_entity.id
_entity.type
_entity.pdbx_description
1 polymer ?
#
loop_
_entity_poly.entity_id
_entity_poly.type
_entity_poly.pdbx_seq_one_letter_code
_entity_poly.pdbx_strand_id
1 'polypeptide(L)'
;MDASSPNPPLPVLHEAILSAEELVRLFDDLQRSAAIERVTIRSAGARRAESSAISLDEARTLFASGDAAAVQVRYEYDGAAWCDTILRTPGGARIVRMKQALDGPT
;
A
#
# COMPACT_ATOMS: atom_id res chain seq x y z
N MET A 1 32.84 -25.80 -3.28
CA MET A 1 31.53 -26.15 -2.72
C MET A 1 30.75 -24.85 -2.64
N ASP A 2 29.99 -24.53 -3.69
CA ASP A 2 29.16 -23.34 -3.75
C ASP A 2 27.99 -23.47 -2.78
N ALA A 3 28.01 -22.65 -1.73
CA ALA A 3 26.86 -22.45 -0.87
C ALA A 3 25.90 -21.48 -1.56
N SER A 4 25.11 -22.00 -2.51
CA SER A 4 23.93 -21.29 -3.00
C SER A 4 22.94 -21.18 -1.85
N SER A 5 22.94 -20.06 -1.13
CA SER A 5 21.90 -19.77 -0.14
C SER A 5 20.53 -19.89 -0.82
N PRO A 6 19.55 -20.62 -0.25
CA PRO A 6 18.22 -20.66 -0.81
C PRO A 6 17.65 -19.24 -0.78
N ASN A 7 17.36 -18.69 -1.96
CA ASN A 7 16.65 -17.43 -2.05
C ASN A 7 15.30 -17.61 -1.32
N PRO A 8 14.97 -16.78 -0.31
CA PRO A 8 13.68 -16.90 0.36
C PRO A 8 12.57 -16.78 -0.69
N PRO A 9 11.47 -17.56 -0.56
CA PRO A 9 10.36 -17.47 -1.49
C PRO A 9 9.88 -16.01 -1.54
N LEU A 10 9.74 -15.48 -2.75
CA LEU A 10 9.26 -14.12 -2.94
C LEU A 10 7.89 -13.98 -2.26
N PRO A 11 7.62 -12.84 -1.58
CA PRO A 11 6.34 -12.62 -0.95
C PRO A 11 5.20 -12.78 -1.96
N VAL A 12 4.09 -13.39 -1.52
CA VAL A 12 2.90 -13.51 -2.36
C VAL A 12 2.38 -12.10 -2.65
N LEU A 13 2.34 -11.76 -3.94
CA LEU A 13 1.79 -10.52 -4.45
C LEU A 13 0.31 -10.74 -4.77
N HIS A 14 -0.56 -9.96 -4.14
CA HIS A 14 -1.98 -9.93 -4.48
C HIS A 14 -2.30 -8.65 -5.23
N GLU A 15 -2.96 -8.75 -6.38
CA GLU A 15 -3.38 -7.58 -7.15
C GLU A 15 -4.86 -7.65 -7.52
N ALA A 16 -5.52 -6.49 -7.54
CA ALA A 16 -6.91 -6.36 -7.95
C ALA A 16 -7.20 -4.97 -8.54
N ILE A 17 -8.27 -4.87 -9.34
CA ILE A 17 -8.89 -3.61 -9.73
C ILE A 17 -10.11 -3.41 -8.85
N LEU A 18 -10.15 -2.27 -8.16
CA LEU A 18 -11.22 -1.87 -7.26
C LEU A 18 -12.11 -0.84 -7.96
N SER A 19 -13.42 -1.06 -7.87
CA SER A 19 -14.42 -0.03 -8.12
C SER A 19 -14.33 1.09 -7.07
N ALA A 20 -15.03 2.20 -7.31
CA ALA A 20 -15.08 3.30 -6.35
C ALA A 20 -15.64 2.87 -4.99
N GLU A 21 -16.66 2.00 -4.97
CA GLU A 21 -17.24 1.49 -3.73
C GLU A 21 -16.27 0.57 -2.96
N GLU A 22 -15.57 -0.31 -3.66
CA GLU A 22 -14.56 -1.19 -3.05
C GLU A 22 -13.38 -0.40 -2.52
N LEU A 23 -12.97 0.66 -3.20
CA LEU A 23 -11.93 1.55 -2.70
C LEU A 23 -12.34 2.27 -1.41
N VAL A 24 -13.59 2.75 -1.34
CA VAL A 24 -14.13 3.34 -0.10
C VAL A 24 -14.14 2.31 1.03
N ARG A 25 -14.64 1.09 0.77
CA ARG A 25 -14.63 0.00 1.75
C ARG A 25 -13.22 -0.34 2.21
N LEU A 26 -12.24 -0.40 1.31
CA LEU A 26 -10.84 -0.64 1.65
C LEU A 26 -10.30 0.39 2.66
N PHE A 27 -10.51 1.69 2.41
CA PHE A 27 -10.04 2.72 3.34
C PHE A 27 -10.73 2.62 4.70
N ASP A 28 -12.03 2.33 4.72
CA ASP A 28 -12.77 2.13 5.97
C ASP A 28 -12.27 0.89 6.74
N ASP A 29 -11.99 -0.21 6.04
CA ASP A 29 -11.49 -1.45 6.64
C ASP A 29 -10.08 -1.26 7.20
N LEU A 30 -9.19 -0.60 6.46
CA LEU A 30 -7.84 -0.27 6.94
C LEU A 30 -7.91 0.60 8.20
N GLN A 31 -8.81 1.59 8.24
CA GLN A 31 -8.96 2.48 9.39
C GLN A 31 -9.50 1.75 10.63
N ARG A 32 -10.35 0.74 10.46
CA ARG A 32 -10.99 0.03 11.58
C ARG A 32 -10.22 -1.17 12.08
N SER A 33 -9.52 -1.88 11.18
CA SER A 33 -9.04 -3.23 11.43
C SER A 33 -7.52 -3.35 11.40
N ALA A 34 -6.80 -2.37 10.86
CA ALA A 34 -5.36 -2.42 10.71
C ALA A 34 -4.64 -1.40 11.60
N ALA A 35 -3.48 -1.78 12.12
CA ALA A 35 -2.60 -0.85 12.82
C ALA A 35 -1.71 -0.15 11.77
N ILE A 36 -2.08 1.07 11.38
CA ILE A 36 -1.36 1.83 10.34
C ILE A 36 0.00 2.30 10.86
N GLU A 37 1.07 1.82 10.23
CA GLU A 37 2.46 2.21 10.55
C GLU A 37 2.88 3.48 9.79
N ARG A 38 2.55 3.52 8.49
CA ARG A 38 3.00 4.61 7.61
C ARG A 38 2.11 4.73 6.38
N VAL A 39 1.74 5.96 6.05
CA VAL A 39 1.10 6.28 4.76
C VAL A 39 1.96 7.27 4.00
N THR A 40 2.19 6.99 2.71
CA THR A 40 2.89 7.90 1.80
C THR A 40 2.10 8.05 0.51
N ILE A 41 2.35 9.13 -0.22
CA ILE A 41 1.68 9.42 -1.49
C ILE A 41 2.67 9.69 -2.61
N ARG A 42 2.18 9.53 -3.83
CA ARG A 42 2.81 10.11 -5.01
C ARG A 42 1.84 11.09 -5.64
N SER A 43 2.19 12.37 -5.60
CA SER A 43 1.40 13.46 -6.16
C SER A 43 1.22 13.31 -7.68
N ALA A 44 0.09 13.77 -8.20
CA ALA A 44 -0.19 13.82 -9.63
C ALA A 44 0.77 14.79 -10.32
N GLY A 45 1.67 14.26 -11.16
CA GLY A 45 2.69 15.04 -11.87
C GLY A 45 4.08 15.02 -11.24
N ALA A 46 4.24 14.49 -10.02
CA ALA A 46 5.55 14.31 -9.42
C ALA A 46 6.30 13.11 -10.03
N ARG A 47 7.56 13.31 -10.44
CA ARG A 47 8.45 12.23 -10.91
C ARG A 47 8.86 11.25 -9.79
N ARG A 48 8.70 11.65 -8.52
CA ARG A 48 9.09 10.89 -7.33
C ARG A 48 7.98 10.98 -6.28
N ALA A 49 7.81 9.92 -5.48
CA ALA A 49 6.91 9.95 -4.35
C ALA A 49 7.33 11.05 -3.37
N GLU A 50 6.38 11.89 -2.96
CA GLU A 50 6.57 12.82 -1.87
C GLU A 50 6.53 12.00 -0.59
N SER A 51 7.68 11.86 0.06
CA SER A 51 7.84 10.98 1.23
C SER A 51 7.36 11.62 2.53
N SER A 52 6.40 12.54 2.45
CA SER A 52 5.69 13.06 3.62
C SER A 52 4.82 11.93 4.18
N ALA A 53 5.07 11.57 5.44
CA ALA A 53 4.15 10.71 6.16
C ALA A 53 2.88 11.52 6.43
N ILE A 54 1.74 11.07 5.90
CA ILE A 54 0.44 11.70 6.11
C ILE A 54 -0.51 10.73 6.82
N SER A 55 -1.68 11.22 7.24
CA SER A 55 -2.71 10.35 7.80
C SER A 55 -3.42 9.55 6.69
N LEU A 56 -4.04 8.42 7.06
CA LEU A 56 -4.84 7.63 6.12
C LEU A 56 -6.04 8.41 5.56
N ASP A 57 -6.66 9.27 6.38
CA ASP A 57 -7.80 10.11 6.00
C ASP A 57 -7.38 11.22 5.01
N GLU A 58 -6.24 11.85 5.25
CA GLU A 58 -5.65 12.81 4.33
C GLU A 58 -5.27 12.16 3.01
N ALA A 59 -4.67 10.96 3.05
CA ALA A 59 -4.36 10.19 1.84
C ALA A 59 -5.61 9.83 1.05
N ARG A 60 -6.69 9.42 1.73
CA ARG A 60 -8.00 9.17 1.11
C ARG A 60 -8.54 10.42 0.43
N THR A 61 -8.45 11.58 1.09
CA THR A 61 -8.92 12.86 0.54
C THR A 61 -8.14 13.27 -0.70
N LEU A 62 -6.80 13.25 -0.63
CA LEU A 62 -5.91 13.59 -1.75
C LEU A 62 -6.04 12.59 -2.91
N PHE A 63 -6.26 11.32 -2.61
CA PHE A 63 -6.58 10.36 -3.65
C PHE A 63 -7.96 10.68 -4.25
N ALA A 64 -9.02 10.87 -3.47
CA ALA A 64 -10.34 11.18 -4.01
C ALA A 64 -10.37 12.45 -4.89
N SER A 65 -9.63 13.51 -4.51
CA SER A 65 -9.52 14.76 -5.30
C SER A 65 -8.69 14.62 -6.58
N GLY A 66 -7.87 13.58 -6.69
CA GLY A 66 -6.95 13.37 -7.81
C GLY A 66 -5.57 14.01 -7.63
N ASP A 67 -5.32 14.67 -6.49
CA ASP A 67 -4.03 15.26 -6.15
C ASP A 67 -2.97 14.20 -5.88
N ALA A 68 -3.37 12.99 -5.45
CA ALA A 68 -2.52 11.82 -5.36
C ALA A 68 -2.80 10.81 -6.50
N ALA A 69 -1.73 10.47 -7.23
CA ALA A 69 -1.74 9.42 -8.26
C ALA A 69 -1.55 8.02 -7.67
N ALA A 70 -0.93 7.91 -6.49
CA ALA A 70 -0.83 6.68 -5.74
C ALA A 70 -0.78 6.93 -4.22
N VAL A 71 -1.26 5.95 -3.45
CA VAL A 71 -1.14 5.87 -1.99
C VAL A 71 -0.43 4.57 -1.65
N GLN A 72 0.55 4.61 -0.76
CA GLN A 72 1.13 3.43 -0.16
C GLN A 72 0.82 3.42 1.34
N VAL A 73 0.31 2.30 1.83
CA VAL A 73 -0.06 2.08 3.23
C VAL A 73 0.73 0.89 3.76
N ARG A 74 1.51 1.11 4.81
CA ARG A 74 2.15 0.06 5.61
C ARG A 74 1.39 -0.10 6.91
N TYR A 75 1.07 -1.33 7.27
CA TYR A 75 0.24 -1.64 8.42
C TYR A 75 0.45 -3.06 8.93
N GLU A 76 0.10 -3.29 10.19
CA GLU A 76 -0.03 -4.64 10.73
C GLU A 76 -1.49 -5.08 10.69
N TYR A 77 -1.72 -6.31 10.25
CA TYR A 77 -3.02 -6.98 10.25
C TYR A 77 -2.83 -8.49 10.41
N ASP A 78 -3.59 -9.09 11.33
CA ASP A 78 -3.55 -10.53 11.63
C ASP A 78 -2.13 -11.04 11.96
N GLY A 79 -1.42 -10.28 12.81
CA GLY A 79 -0.06 -10.63 13.26
C GLY A 79 1.01 -10.56 12.17
N ALA A 80 0.74 -9.89 11.05
CA ALA A 80 1.70 -9.71 9.98
C ALA A 80 1.76 -8.28 9.45
N ALA A 81 2.94 -7.87 9.00
CA ALA A 81 3.14 -6.61 8.31
C ALA A 81 2.70 -6.73 6.84
N TRP A 82 2.02 -5.70 6.36
CA TRP A 82 1.51 -5.59 5.01
C TRP A 82 1.89 -4.24 4.40
N CYS A 83 2.05 -4.24 3.09
CA CYS A 83 2.23 -3.05 2.28
C CYS A 83 1.23 -3.07 1.12
N ASP A 84 0.30 -2.13 1.14
CA ASP A 84 -0.65 -1.89 0.05
C ASP A 84 -0.19 -0.68 -0.76
N THR A 85 -0.14 -0.83 -2.08
CA THR A 85 0.06 0.27 -3.02
C THR A 85 -1.18 0.41 -3.89
N ILE A 86 -1.89 1.50 -3.73
CA ILE A 86 -3.11 1.85 -4.44
C ILE A 86 -2.74 2.85 -5.54
N LEU A 87 -3.00 2.50 -6.79
CA LEU A 87 -2.71 3.33 -7.96
C LEU A 87 -4.00 3.74 -8.64
N ARG A 88 -4.10 5.03 -9.01
CA ARG A 88 -5.20 5.50 -9.84
C ARG A 88 -5.11 4.89 -11.25
N THR A 89 -6.25 4.46 -11.77
CA THR A 89 -6.40 4.01 -13.16
C THR A 89 -7.61 4.70 -13.80
N PRO A 90 -7.74 4.71 -15.14
CA PRO A 90 -8.91 5.29 -15.80
C PRO A 90 -10.26 4.65 -15.42
N GLY A 91 -10.26 3.39 -14.97
CA GLY A 91 -11.48 2.63 -14.65
C GLY A 91 -11.71 2.36 -13.16
N GLY A 92 -10.93 2.98 -12.26
CA GLY A 92 -10.98 2.69 -10.81
C GLY A 92 -9.60 2.79 -10.18
N ALA A 93 -9.32 1.95 -9.18
CA ALA A 93 -8.00 1.89 -8.55
C ALA A 93 -7.41 0.49 -8.66
N ARG A 94 -6.13 0.38 -9.04
CA ARG A 94 -5.39 -0.88 -8.92
C ARG A 94 -4.76 -0.94 -7.54
N ILE A 95 -5.01 -2.00 -6.79
CA ILE A 95 -4.28 -2.30 -5.56
C ILE A 95 -3.25 -3.39 -5.82
N VAL A 96 -2.08 -3.20 -5.25
CA VAL A 96 -1.02 -4.20 -5.14
C VAL A 96 -0.71 -4.38 -3.66
N ARG A 97 -0.99 -5.56 -3.12
CA ARG A 97 -0.82 -5.94 -1.72
C ARG A 97 0.30 -6.94 -1.58
N MET A 98 1.22 -6.66 -0.67
CA MET A 98 2.35 -7.53 -0.35
C MET A 98 2.38 -7.77 1.16
N LYS A 99 2.39 -9.04 1.55
CA LYS A 99 2.78 -9.40 2.91
C LYS A 99 4.28 -9.17 3.04
N GLN A 100 4.71 -8.36 4.00
CA GLN A 100 6.13 -8.17 4.23
C GLN A 100 6.62 -9.30 5.11
N ALA A 101 7.75 -9.91 4.72
CA ALA A 101 8.54 -10.63 5.71
C ALA A 101 9.00 -9.59 6.74
N LEU A 102 8.94 -9.90 8.03
CA LEU A 102 9.73 -9.13 8.99
C LEU A 102 11.17 -9.18 8.46
N ASP A 103 11.71 -8.04 8.01
CA ASP A 103 13.14 -7.93 7.80
C ASP A 103 13.77 -8.26 9.16
N GLY A 104 14.46 -9.39 9.25
CA GLY A 104 15.19 -9.78 10.44
C GLY A 104 16.19 -8.67 10.79
N PRO A 105 16.49 -8.43 12.08
CA PRO A 105 17.45 -7.40 12.46
C PRO A 105 18.79 -7.67 11.75
N THR A 106 19.30 -6.63 11.09
CA THR A 106 20.65 -6.60 10.50
C THR A 106 21.71 -6.68 11.60
#